data_AF-A0ABD0QQ48-F1
#
_entry.id   AF-A0ABD0QQ48-F1
#
_cell.length_a   1.000
_cell.length_b   1.000
_cell.length_c   1.000
_cell.angle_alpha   90.00
_cell.angle_beta   90.00
_cell.angle_gamma   90.00
#
_symmetry.space_group_name_H-M   'P 1'
#
loop_
_entity.id
_entity.type
_entity.pdbx_description
1 polymer ?
#
loop_
_entity_poly.entity_id
_entity_poly.type
_entity_poly.pdbx_seq_one_letter_code
_entity_poly.pdbx_strand_id
1 'polypeptide(L)'
;LFQRAIAQSGSAISSWSISYQPLKYTKILARKVGCTYGETADLVDCLRRKNFRELVDQDIQPARYHIAFGPVMDGDVVPDDPEILMQQ
;
A
#
# COMPACT_ATOMS: atom_id res chain seq x y z
N LEU A 1 -11.39 22.04 5.78
CA LEU A 1 -10.18 21.39 6.35
C LEU A 1 -8.92 22.23 6.13
N PHE A 2 -8.69 22.78 4.94
CA PHE A 2 -7.61 23.75 4.63
C PHE A 2 -7.99 24.55 3.37
N GLN A 3 -7.30 25.64 3.07
CA GLN A 3 -7.60 26.52 1.91
C GLN A 3 -6.53 26.48 0.82
N ARG A 4 -5.30 26.07 1.14
CA ARG A 4 -4.15 26.07 0.23
C ARG A 4 -3.24 24.87 0.53
N ALA A 5 -2.57 24.38 -0.49
CA ALA A 5 -1.56 23.34 -0.40
C ALA A 5 -0.39 23.67 -1.33
N ILE A 6 0.83 23.29 -0.93
CA ILE A 6 2.05 23.39 -1.76
C ILE A 6 2.69 22.00 -1.75
N ALA A 7 2.83 21.39 -2.93
CA ALA A 7 3.55 20.13 -3.10
C ALA A 7 4.95 20.44 -3.67
N GLN A 8 6.01 19.98 -3.00
CA GLN A 8 7.39 20.18 -3.43
C GLN A 8 8.02 18.83 -3.77
N SER A 9 8.48 18.69 -5.02
CA SER A 9 9.22 17.50 -5.50
C SER A 9 8.47 16.16 -5.37
N GLY A 10 7.14 16.16 -5.42
CA GLY A 10 6.31 14.97 -5.40
C GLY A 10 4.92 15.23 -5.98
N SER A 11 4.32 14.20 -6.58
CA SER A 11 2.97 14.27 -7.16
C SER A 11 2.24 12.94 -7.04
N ALA A 12 0.91 12.95 -6.91
CA ALA A 12 0.09 11.76 -6.78
C ALA A 12 0.12 10.84 -8.02
N ILE A 13 0.48 11.37 -9.19
CA ILE A 13 0.59 10.62 -10.46
C ILE A 13 1.99 10.00 -10.69
N SER A 14 2.91 10.12 -9.74
CA SER A 14 4.21 9.49 -9.88
C SER A 14 4.10 7.97 -9.69
N SER A 15 4.91 7.18 -10.40
CA SER A 15 4.86 5.70 -10.38
C SER A 15 5.03 5.05 -8.99
N TRP A 16 5.51 5.81 -8.02
CA TRP A 16 5.85 5.42 -6.65
C TRP A 16 4.88 6.00 -5.62
N SER A 17 3.86 6.75 -6.05
CA SER A 17 2.87 7.39 -5.16
C SER A 17 1.69 6.47 -4.80
N ILE A 18 1.38 5.49 -5.66
CA ILE A 18 0.29 4.51 -5.47
C ILE A 18 0.87 3.09 -5.55
N SER A 19 0.40 2.21 -4.66
CA SER A 19 0.63 0.77 -4.78
C SER A 19 -0.50 0.14 -5.60
N TYR A 20 -0.21 -0.22 -6.85
CA TYR A 20 -1.16 -0.88 -7.75
C TYR A 20 -1.33 -2.38 -7.48
N GLN A 21 -0.46 -2.98 -6.65
CA GLN A 21 -0.48 -4.42 -6.36
C GLN A 21 -0.46 -4.73 -4.84
N PRO A 22 -1.35 -4.14 -4.03
CA PRO A 22 -1.28 -4.25 -2.58
C PRO A 22 -1.42 -5.70 -2.09
N LEU A 23 -2.36 -6.46 -2.66
CA LEU A 23 -2.57 -7.86 -2.29
C LEU A 23 -1.34 -8.74 -2.54
N LYS A 24 -0.58 -8.45 -3.61
CA LYS A 24 0.65 -9.19 -3.95
C LYS A 24 1.69 -8.98 -2.85
N TYR A 25 1.99 -7.73 -2.50
CA TYR A 25 3.01 -7.42 -1.49
C TYR A 25 2.59 -7.86 -0.08
N THR A 26 1.31 -7.70 0.27
CA THR A 26 0.77 -8.22 1.53
C THR A 26 0.90 -9.75 1.62
N LYS A 27 0.65 -10.50 0.54
CA LYS A 27 0.86 -11.96 0.54
C LYS A 27 2.33 -12.35 0.67
N ILE A 28 3.26 -11.56 0.11
CA ILE A 28 4.70 -11.80 0.29
C ILE A 28 5.09 -11.60 1.76
N LEU A 29 4.67 -10.47 2.36
CA LEU A 29 4.89 -10.19 3.78
C LEU A 29 4.31 -11.29 4.67
N ALA A 30 3.05 -11.65 4.42
CA ALA A 30 2.34 -12.66 5.20
C ALA A 30 3.07 -14.01 5.19
N ARG A 31 3.58 -14.45 4.03
CA ARG A 31 4.42 -15.66 3.95
C ARG A 31 5.70 -15.54 4.76
N LYS A 32 6.39 -14.40 4.70
CA LYS A 32 7.65 -14.19 5.44
C LYS A 32 7.47 -14.24 6.96
N VAL A 33 6.31 -13.80 7.45
CA VAL A 33 5.99 -13.82 8.90
C VAL A 33 5.18 -15.04 9.32
N GLY A 34 4.98 -16.02 8.45
CA GLY A 34 4.27 -17.26 8.77
C GLY A 34 2.74 -17.13 8.88
N CYS A 35 2.15 -16.14 8.24
CA CYS A 35 0.70 -15.99 8.09
C CYS A 35 0.26 -16.49 6.70
N THR A 36 0.02 -17.80 6.54
CA THR A 36 -0.42 -18.41 5.27
C THR A 36 -1.87 -18.87 5.36
N TYR A 37 -2.80 -18.02 4.89
CA TYR A 37 -4.24 -18.31 4.90
C TYR A 37 -4.83 -18.16 3.49
N GLY A 38 -5.92 -18.90 3.22
CA GLY A 38 -6.69 -18.79 1.98
C GLY A 38 -7.53 -17.51 1.94
N GLU A 39 -8.22 -17.22 3.05
CA GLU A 39 -9.09 -16.05 3.21
C GLU A 39 -8.32 -14.82 3.69
N THR A 40 -8.68 -13.65 3.16
CA THR A 40 -8.00 -12.38 3.47
C THR A 40 -8.29 -11.90 4.89
N ALA A 41 -9.48 -12.17 5.43
CA ALA A 41 -9.85 -11.82 6.80
C ALA A 41 -8.92 -12.51 7.82
N ASP A 42 -8.77 -13.84 7.70
CA ASP A 42 -7.88 -14.62 8.57
C ASP A 42 -6.41 -14.19 8.43
N LEU A 43 -5.98 -13.86 7.19
CA LEU A 43 -4.65 -13.35 6.94
C LEU A 43 -4.40 -12.05 7.72
N VAL A 44 -5.33 -11.10 7.67
CA VAL A 44 -5.20 -9.83 8.40
C VAL A 44 -5.22 -10.06 9.91
N ASP A 45 -6.08 -10.95 10.40
CA ASP A 45 -6.14 -11.27 11.83
C ASP A 45 -4.86 -11.92 12.35
N CYS A 46 -4.20 -12.76 11.53
CA CYS A 46 -2.86 -13.25 11.84
C CYS A 46 -1.83 -12.12 11.89
N LEU A 47 -1.81 -11.24 10.89
CA LEU A 47 -0.86 -10.10 10.83
C LEU A 47 -1.01 -9.18 12.05
N ARG A 48 -2.25 -8.92 12.49
CA ARG A 48 -2.54 -8.10 13.69
C ARG A 48 -1.97 -8.69 14.99
N ARG A 49 -1.73 -10.00 15.04
CA ARG A 49 -1.16 -10.70 16.22
C ARG A 49 0.36 -10.74 16.23
N LYS A 50 1.02 -10.35 15.12
CA LYS A 50 2.48 -10.31 15.04
C LYS A 50 3.06 -9.13 15.78
N ASN A 51 4.27 -9.27 16.31
CA ASN A 51 5.01 -8.13 16.80
C ASN A 51 5.31 -7.19 15.63
N PHE A 52 5.15 -5.88 15.80
CA PHE A 52 5.39 -4.94 14.71
C PHE A 52 6.81 -5.05 14.12
N ARG A 53 7.82 -5.41 14.92
CA ARG A 53 9.19 -5.62 14.42
C ARG A 53 9.27 -6.78 13.44
N GLU A 54 8.55 -7.87 13.70
CA GLU A 54 8.47 -9.00 12.77
C GLU A 54 7.88 -8.57 11.42
N LEU A 55 7.04 -7.54 11.38
CA LEU A 55 6.43 -7.02 10.15
C LEU A 55 7.34 -6.02 9.42
N VAL A 56 7.94 -5.08 10.15
CA VAL A 56 8.73 -3.97 9.57
C VAL A 56 10.11 -4.42 9.11
N ASP A 57 10.72 -5.40 9.79
CA ASP A 57 12.07 -5.87 9.46
C ASP A 57 12.10 -6.78 8.21
N GLN A 58 10.95 -7.01 7.57
CA GLN A 58 10.87 -7.84 6.37
C GLN A 58 11.31 -7.08 5.13
N ASP A 59 12.27 -7.66 4.42
CA ASP A 59 12.72 -7.12 3.14
C ASP A 59 11.69 -7.38 2.02
N ILE A 60 10.86 -6.40 1.67
CA ILE A 60 9.85 -6.50 0.61
C ILE A 60 10.24 -5.56 -0.53
N GLN A 61 10.80 -6.13 -1.60
CA GLN A 61 11.29 -5.38 -2.75
C GLN A 61 10.20 -5.22 -3.82
N PRO A 62 9.74 -3.98 -4.10
CA PRO A 62 8.85 -3.71 -5.23
C PRO A 62 9.62 -3.70 -6.57
N ALA A 63 8.88 -3.59 -7.66
CA ALA A 63 9.48 -3.29 -8.96
C ALA A 63 10.22 -1.94 -8.93
N ARG A 64 11.24 -1.78 -9.77
CA ARG A 64 12.00 -0.53 -9.88
C ARG A 64 11.05 0.66 -10.13
N TYR A 65 11.27 1.77 -9.43
CA TYR A 65 10.44 2.99 -9.46
C TYR A 65 8.99 2.84 -8.98
N HIS A 66 8.67 1.75 -8.27
CA HIS A 66 7.35 1.52 -7.68
C HIS A 66 7.47 1.30 -6.16
N ILE A 67 6.33 1.29 -5.47
CA ILE A 67 6.25 1.08 -4.02
C ILE A 67 5.49 -0.21 -3.69
N ALA A 68 5.85 -0.85 -2.58
CA ALA A 68 5.14 -2.04 -2.07
C ALA A 68 3.95 -1.65 -1.18
N PHE A 69 4.25 -0.91 -0.09
CA PHE A 69 3.27 -0.40 0.87
C PHE A 69 3.18 1.12 0.75
N GLY A 70 1.99 1.61 0.45
CA GLY A 70 1.70 3.03 0.25
C GLY A 70 0.20 3.23 0.03
N PRO A 71 -0.22 4.45 -0.37
CA PRO A 71 -1.61 4.70 -0.77
C PRO A 71 -2.08 3.72 -1.85
N VAL A 72 -3.35 3.34 -1.78
CA VAL A 72 -4.02 2.44 -2.73
C VAL A 72 -5.33 3.09 -3.18
N MET A 73 -5.81 2.72 -4.36
CA MET A 73 -7.17 3.05 -4.78
C MET A 73 -8.13 2.11 -4.06
N ASP A 74 -8.73 2.59 -2.97
CA ASP A 74 -9.65 1.82 -2.12
C ASP A 74 -11.13 2.04 -2.50
N GLY A 75 -11.42 3.04 -3.33
CA GLY A 75 -12.78 3.38 -3.74
C GLY A 75 -13.52 4.27 -2.73
N ASP A 76 -12.84 4.74 -1.67
CA ASP A 76 -13.43 5.58 -0.62
C ASP A 76 -12.54 6.79 -0.33
N VAL A 77 -11.38 6.58 0.31
CA VAL A 77 -10.42 7.67 0.59
C VAL A 77 -9.73 8.14 -0.68
N VAL A 78 -9.35 7.19 -1.54
CA VAL A 78 -8.84 7.42 -2.90
C VAL A 78 -9.81 6.72 -3.86
N PRO A 79 -10.82 7.44 -4.37
CA PRO A 79 -11.92 6.84 -5.11
C PRO A 79 -11.53 6.18 -6.45
N ASP A 80 -10.53 6.75 -7.13
CA ASP A 80 -10.09 6.32 -8.46
C ASP A 80 -8.62 6.71 -8.70
N ASP A 81 -8.10 6.42 -9.90
CA ASP A 81 -6.73 6.77 -10.28
C ASP A 81 -6.49 8.30 -10.15
N PRO A 82 -5.40 8.74 -9.50
CA PRO A 82 -5.10 10.15 -9.34
C PRO A 82 -5.05 10.95 -10.66
N GLU A 83 -4.67 10.32 -11.77
CA GLU A 83 -4.66 10.96 -13.08
C GLU A 83 -6.09 11.28 -13.56
N ILE A 84 -7.05 10.39 -13.30
CA ILE A 84 -8.47 10.60 -13.60
C ILE A 84 -9.06 11.68 -12.68
N LEU A 85 -8.73 11.64 -11.39
CA LEU A 85 -9.24 12.61 -10.41
C LEU A 85 -8.73 14.04 -10.65
N MET A 86 -7.54 14.20 -11.22
CA MET A 86 -6.97 15.51 -11.55
C MET A 86 -7.52 16.15 -12.83
N GLN A 87 -8.21 15.37 -13.67
CA GLN A 87 -8.81 15.87 -14.91
C GLN A 87 -10.21 16.46 -14.71
N GLN A 88 -10.77 16.35 -13.51
CA GLN A 88 -12.08 16.91 -13.12
C GLN A 88 -11.95 18.36 -12.68
#